data_AF-W2R3R2-F1
#
_entry.id   AF-W2R3R2-F1
#
_cell.length_a   1.000
_cell.length_b   1.000
_cell.length_c   1.000
_cell.angle_alpha   90.00
_cell.angle_beta   90.00
_cell.angle_gamma   90.00
#
_symmetry.space_group_name_H-M   'P 1'
#
loop_
_entity.id
_entity.type
_entity.pdbx_description
1 polymer ?
#
loop_
_entity_poly.entity_id
_entity_poly.type
_entity_poly.pdbx_seq_one_letter_code
_entity_poly.pdbx_strand_id
1 'polypeptide(L)'
;MEEAQFLKWSKDGNSDEDLSKRLGLNKAGDKVFESPVFSTWVTWVTYLNKQNADPDLAMFSILRKRFGVEGLSNVVTSATKLESTSAKEIAEKLQLEIWRTNAKSSDGVFNRLKLNEKGDDILQSPALSTWVEYVLRLSSFKKDKFLPITELEKRFESEKLARMLASSISRSKEGVIDDLQELHFENWRALKIGSLKINVIFLGSNLANARVRSDFKTFASKNNVG
;
A
#
# COMPACT_ATOMS: atom_id res chain seq x y z
N MET A 1 1.90 -12.87 -26.41
CA MET A 1 0.83 -13.74 -26.97
C MET A 1 -0.52 -13.45 -26.29
N GLU A 2 -0.55 -13.24 -24.98
CA GLU A 2 -1.77 -12.88 -24.23
C GLU A 2 -2.35 -11.49 -24.59
N GLU A 3 -1.50 -10.49 -24.84
CA GLU A 3 -1.96 -9.11 -25.06
C GLU A 3 -2.81 -8.93 -26.35
N ALA A 4 -2.50 -9.67 -27.42
CA ALA A 4 -3.29 -9.67 -28.64
C ALA A 4 -4.65 -10.37 -28.45
N GLN A 5 -4.68 -11.41 -27.63
CA GLN A 5 -5.92 -12.09 -27.24
C GLN A 5 -6.79 -11.18 -26.38
N PHE A 6 -6.20 -10.47 -25.41
CA PHE A 6 -6.90 -9.49 -24.59
C PHE A 6 -7.44 -8.32 -25.41
N LEU A 7 -6.64 -7.78 -26.33
CA LEU A 7 -7.10 -6.74 -27.25
C LEU A 7 -8.31 -7.20 -28.07
N LYS A 8 -8.28 -8.45 -28.55
CA LYS A 8 -9.42 -9.03 -29.28
C LYS A 8 -10.65 -9.14 -28.38
N TRP A 9 -10.54 -9.74 -27.20
CA TRP A 9 -11.68 -9.89 -26.29
C TRP A 9 -12.28 -8.54 -25.88
N SER A 10 -11.44 -7.53 -25.69
CA SER A 10 -11.86 -6.17 -25.36
C SER A 10 -12.62 -5.53 -26.53
N LYS A 11 -12.13 -5.67 -27.78
CA LYS A 11 -12.83 -5.20 -29.00
C LYS A 11 -14.15 -5.92 -29.24
N ASP A 12 -14.22 -7.20 -28.90
CA ASP A 12 -15.43 -8.01 -28.98
C ASP A 12 -16.45 -7.65 -27.88
N GLY A 13 -16.14 -6.67 -27.00
CA GLY A 13 -17.04 -6.18 -25.96
C GLY A 13 -17.19 -7.13 -24.75
N ASN A 14 -16.28 -8.09 -24.56
CA ASN A 14 -16.38 -9.03 -23.45
C ASN A 14 -16.19 -8.30 -22.12
N SER A 15 -17.17 -8.45 -21.22
CA SER A 15 -17.04 -8.00 -19.84
C SER A 15 -16.15 -8.95 -19.03
N ASP A 16 -15.75 -8.53 -17.83
CA ASP A 16 -15.08 -9.45 -16.90
C ASP A 16 -15.97 -10.64 -16.49
N GLU A 17 -17.28 -10.43 -16.34
CA GLU A 17 -18.21 -11.49 -15.98
C GLU A 17 -18.28 -12.58 -17.06
N ASP A 18 -18.25 -12.17 -18.34
CA ASP A 18 -18.19 -13.07 -19.48
C ASP A 18 -16.90 -13.89 -19.45
N LEU A 19 -15.76 -13.24 -19.15
CA LEU A 19 -14.48 -13.93 -19.10
C LEU A 19 -14.37 -14.87 -17.90
N SER A 20 -14.84 -14.46 -16.72
CA SER A 20 -14.92 -15.28 -15.51
C SER A 20 -15.71 -16.57 -15.76
N LYS A 21 -16.83 -16.47 -16.49
CA LYS A 21 -17.64 -17.62 -16.92
C LYS A 21 -16.92 -18.47 -17.96
N ARG A 22 -16.30 -17.84 -18.96
CA ARG A 22 -15.58 -18.51 -20.06
C ARG A 22 -14.36 -19.30 -19.58
N LEU A 23 -13.59 -18.72 -18.65
CA LEU A 23 -12.44 -19.37 -18.02
C LEU A 23 -12.86 -20.44 -17.00
N GLY A 24 -14.14 -20.50 -16.63
CA GLY A 24 -14.63 -21.42 -15.61
C GLY A 24 -14.20 -21.07 -14.19
N LEU A 25 -13.77 -19.82 -13.95
CA LEU A 25 -13.37 -19.34 -12.62
C LEU A 25 -14.54 -19.42 -11.62
N ASN A 26 -15.77 -19.27 -12.12
CA ASN A 26 -17.00 -19.44 -11.35
C ASN A 26 -17.21 -20.86 -10.78
N LYS A 27 -16.58 -21.89 -11.38
CA LYS A 27 -16.67 -23.28 -10.90
C LYS A 27 -15.74 -23.58 -9.73
N ALA A 28 -14.74 -22.72 -9.49
CA ALA A 28 -13.72 -22.96 -8.46
C ALA A 28 -14.23 -22.83 -7.01
N GLY A 29 -15.46 -22.33 -6.80
CA GLY A 29 -16.02 -22.09 -5.46
C GLY A 29 -15.06 -21.30 -4.57
N ASP A 30 -14.87 -21.76 -3.34
CA ASP A 30 -13.98 -21.14 -2.34
C ASP A 30 -12.49 -21.29 -2.67
N LYS A 31 -12.14 -22.18 -3.61
CA LYS A 31 -10.76 -22.41 -4.08
C LYS A 31 -10.39 -21.53 -5.28
N VAL A 32 -11.03 -20.36 -5.41
CA VAL A 32 -10.85 -19.47 -6.57
C VAL A 32 -9.39 -19.06 -6.80
N PHE A 33 -8.61 -18.85 -5.73
CA PHE A 33 -7.20 -18.48 -5.78
C PHE A 33 -6.28 -19.65 -6.18
N GLU A 34 -6.74 -20.89 -6.03
CA GLU A 34 -6.02 -22.11 -6.47
C GLU A 34 -6.38 -22.50 -7.90
N SER A 35 -7.33 -21.80 -8.52
CA SER A 35 -7.77 -22.09 -9.88
C SER A 35 -6.62 -21.89 -10.88
N PRO A 36 -6.39 -22.84 -11.81
CA PRO A 36 -5.32 -22.71 -12.80
C PRO A 36 -5.50 -21.51 -13.74
N VAL A 37 -6.72 -20.97 -13.83
CA VAL A 37 -7.05 -19.79 -14.64
C VAL A 37 -7.06 -18.48 -13.84
N PHE A 38 -6.79 -18.52 -12.53
CA PHE A 38 -6.84 -17.33 -11.67
C PHE A 38 -5.84 -16.26 -12.14
N SER A 39 -4.61 -16.64 -12.44
CA SER A 39 -3.59 -15.71 -12.92
C SER A 39 -4.00 -15.05 -14.24
N THR A 40 -4.57 -15.79 -15.19
CA THR A 40 -5.05 -15.24 -16.46
C THR A 40 -6.19 -14.24 -16.24
N TRP A 41 -7.11 -14.52 -15.30
CA TRP A 41 -8.16 -13.59 -14.93
C TRP A 41 -7.61 -12.31 -14.28
N VAL A 42 -6.64 -12.41 -13.37
CA VAL A 42 -5.97 -11.24 -12.76
C VAL A 42 -5.32 -10.37 -13.84
N THR A 43 -4.58 -10.96 -14.77
CA THR A 43 -3.93 -10.21 -15.87
C THR A 43 -4.97 -9.52 -16.75
N TRP A 44 -6.10 -10.18 -17.02
CA TRP A 44 -7.20 -9.62 -17.78
C TRP A 44 -7.84 -8.41 -17.10
N VAL A 45 -8.22 -8.53 -15.82
CA VAL A 45 -8.81 -7.41 -15.07
C VAL A 45 -7.83 -6.24 -15.00
N THR A 46 -6.55 -6.54 -14.81
CA THR A 46 -5.49 -5.52 -14.83
C THR A 46 -5.40 -4.83 -16.18
N TYR A 47 -5.42 -5.59 -17.28
CA TYR A 47 -5.41 -5.05 -18.64
C TYR A 47 -6.60 -4.11 -18.92
N LEU A 48 -7.81 -4.52 -18.56
CA LEU A 48 -9.03 -3.73 -18.79
C LEU A 48 -9.04 -2.41 -18.00
N ASN A 49 -8.51 -2.41 -16.78
CA ASN A 49 -8.60 -1.26 -15.89
C ASN A 49 -7.40 -0.32 -15.99
N LYS A 50 -6.29 -0.74 -16.62
CA LYS A 50 -5.00 -0.03 -16.67
C LYS A 50 -5.07 1.47 -16.99
N GLN A 51 -6.03 1.91 -17.81
CA GLN A 51 -6.11 3.31 -18.25
C GLN A 51 -7.09 4.18 -17.45
N ASN A 52 -8.14 3.60 -16.88
CA ASN A 52 -9.31 4.38 -16.43
C ASN A 52 -9.81 4.02 -15.02
N ALA A 53 -9.27 2.97 -14.41
CA ALA A 53 -9.77 2.47 -13.14
C ALA A 53 -8.68 1.77 -12.33
N ASP A 54 -8.98 1.52 -11.06
CA ASP A 54 -8.12 0.80 -10.16
C ASP A 54 -8.35 -0.73 -10.31
N PRO A 55 -7.36 -1.50 -10.78
CA PRO A 55 -7.53 -2.95 -10.97
C PRO A 55 -7.87 -3.70 -9.69
N ASP A 56 -7.29 -3.30 -8.56
CA ASP A 56 -7.48 -3.98 -7.27
C ASP A 56 -8.92 -3.77 -6.76
N LEU A 57 -9.46 -2.56 -6.94
CA LEU A 57 -10.86 -2.24 -6.64
C LEU A 57 -11.83 -2.99 -7.58
N ALA A 58 -11.47 -3.14 -8.86
CA ALA A 58 -12.27 -3.89 -9.82
C ALA A 58 -12.34 -5.37 -9.43
N MET A 59 -11.18 -6.01 -9.19
CA MET A 59 -11.09 -7.40 -8.71
C MET A 59 -11.90 -7.60 -7.42
N PHE A 60 -11.75 -6.68 -6.46
CA PHE A 60 -12.53 -6.70 -5.22
C PHE A 60 -14.04 -6.65 -5.49
N SER A 61 -14.50 -5.75 -6.36
CA SER A 61 -15.93 -5.58 -6.66
C SER A 61 -16.52 -6.84 -7.28
N ILE A 62 -15.80 -7.46 -8.22
CA ILE A 62 -16.20 -8.71 -8.88
C ILE A 62 -16.28 -9.85 -7.87
N LEU A 63 -15.22 -10.07 -7.09
CA LEU A 63 -15.18 -11.16 -6.12
C LEU A 63 -16.19 -10.95 -4.98
N ARG A 64 -16.41 -9.71 -4.54
CA ARG A 64 -17.43 -9.38 -3.54
C ARG A 64 -18.85 -9.66 -4.04
N LYS A 65 -19.15 -9.36 -5.31
CA LYS A 65 -20.47 -9.70 -5.91
C LYS A 65 -20.71 -11.21 -5.88
N ARG A 66 -19.65 -12.00 -6.07
CA ARG A 66 -19.73 -13.46 -6.08
C ARG A 66 -19.84 -14.07 -4.68
N PHE A 67 -18.98 -13.68 -3.76
CA PHE A 67 -18.85 -14.34 -2.45
C PHE A 67 -19.60 -13.62 -1.31
N GLY A 68 -20.11 -12.42 -1.57
CA GLY A 68 -20.55 -11.53 -0.49
C GLY A 68 -19.36 -11.02 0.33
N VAL A 69 -19.64 -10.21 1.36
CA VAL A 69 -18.58 -9.60 2.20
C VAL A 69 -17.89 -10.66 3.06
N GLU A 70 -18.65 -11.49 3.76
CA GLU A 70 -18.11 -12.51 4.67
C GLU A 70 -17.42 -13.65 3.92
N GLY A 71 -18.05 -14.15 2.86
CA GLY A 71 -17.46 -15.20 2.02
C GLY A 71 -16.14 -14.74 1.40
N LEU A 72 -16.08 -13.49 0.89
CA LEU A 72 -14.85 -12.94 0.33
C LEU A 72 -13.74 -12.86 1.38
N SER A 73 -14.06 -12.42 2.61
CA SER A 73 -13.10 -12.36 3.70
C SER A 73 -12.51 -13.74 4.02
N ASN A 74 -13.32 -14.80 3.96
CA ASN A 74 -12.87 -16.17 4.25
C ASN A 74 -11.94 -16.71 3.16
N VAL A 75 -12.30 -16.53 1.88
CA VAL A 75 -11.45 -17.00 0.77
C VAL A 75 -10.14 -16.23 0.68
N VAL A 76 -10.15 -14.91 0.92
CA VAL A 76 -8.92 -14.09 0.96
C VAL A 76 -8.02 -14.52 2.11
N THR A 77 -8.58 -14.73 3.31
CA THR A 77 -7.80 -15.19 4.47
C THR A 77 -7.13 -16.54 4.19
N SER A 78 -7.82 -17.46 3.54
CA SER A 78 -7.24 -18.74 3.13
C SER A 78 -6.14 -18.56 2.08
N ALA A 79 -6.34 -17.66 1.11
CA ALA A 79 -5.38 -17.39 0.05
C ALA A 79 -4.03 -16.82 0.54
N THR A 80 -4.03 -16.02 1.61
CA THR A 80 -2.78 -15.54 2.25
C THR A 80 -1.88 -16.65 2.79
N LYS A 81 -2.41 -17.88 2.95
CA LYS A 81 -1.69 -19.05 3.46
C LYS A 81 -1.26 -20.05 2.37
N LEU A 82 -1.53 -19.76 1.10
CA LEU A 82 -1.14 -20.65 -0.01
C LEU A 82 0.38 -20.69 -0.19
N GLU A 83 0.92 -21.53 -1.06
CA GLU A 83 2.35 -21.45 -1.42
C GLU A 83 2.60 -20.53 -2.62
N SER A 84 1.56 -20.29 -3.44
CA SER A 84 1.66 -19.42 -4.61
C SER A 84 1.86 -17.95 -4.22
N THR A 85 3.01 -17.39 -4.60
CA THR A 85 3.36 -15.98 -4.34
C THR A 85 2.36 -15.02 -5.00
N SER A 86 1.99 -15.25 -6.26
CA SER A 86 1.07 -14.37 -6.98
C SER A 86 -0.34 -14.39 -6.37
N ALA A 87 -0.80 -15.55 -5.87
CA ALA A 87 -2.08 -15.63 -5.18
C ALA A 87 -2.05 -14.87 -3.84
N LYS A 88 -0.94 -14.94 -3.09
CA LYS A 88 -0.76 -14.17 -1.85
C LYS A 88 -0.79 -12.67 -2.09
N GLU A 89 -0.03 -12.18 -3.07
CA GLU A 89 0.03 -10.76 -3.39
C GLU A 89 -1.37 -10.19 -3.72
N ILE A 90 -2.15 -10.91 -4.53
CA ILE A 90 -3.53 -10.49 -4.84
C ILE A 90 -4.43 -10.59 -3.61
N ALA A 91 -4.27 -11.63 -2.78
CA ALA A 91 -5.02 -11.76 -1.54
C ALA A 91 -4.73 -10.60 -0.57
N GLU A 92 -3.48 -10.18 -0.43
CA GLU A 92 -3.06 -9.05 0.41
C GLU A 92 -3.68 -7.74 -0.07
N LYS A 93 -3.66 -7.47 -1.38
CA LYS A 93 -4.34 -6.31 -1.98
C LYS A 93 -5.84 -6.31 -1.73
N LEU A 94 -6.50 -7.46 -1.92
CA LEU A 94 -7.93 -7.61 -1.63
C LEU A 94 -8.24 -7.47 -0.14
N GLN A 95 -7.32 -7.85 0.74
CA GLN A 95 -7.45 -7.68 2.19
C GLN A 95 -7.51 -6.19 2.57
N LEU A 96 -6.78 -5.32 1.87
CA LEU A 96 -6.86 -3.86 2.07
C LEU A 96 -8.26 -3.33 1.76
N GLU A 97 -8.87 -3.78 0.65
CA GLU A 97 -10.24 -3.41 0.28
C GLU A 97 -11.29 -3.93 1.27
N ILE A 98 -11.09 -5.15 1.79
CA ILE A 98 -11.94 -5.70 2.85
C ILE A 98 -11.85 -4.83 4.11
N TRP A 99 -10.65 -4.43 4.53
CA TRP A 99 -10.50 -3.54 5.70
C TRP A 99 -11.13 -2.18 5.45
N ARG A 100 -10.95 -1.61 4.26
CA ARG A 100 -11.54 -0.31 3.88
C ARG A 100 -13.07 -0.36 3.89
N THR A 101 -13.68 -1.36 3.24
CA THR A 101 -15.14 -1.48 3.16
C THR A 101 -15.78 -1.80 4.51
N ASN A 102 -15.07 -2.50 5.38
CA ASN A 102 -15.46 -2.70 6.78
C ASN A 102 -15.12 -1.51 7.69
N ALA A 103 -14.79 -0.35 7.11
CA ALA A 103 -14.47 0.90 7.80
C ALA A 103 -13.46 0.73 8.96
N LYS A 104 -12.45 -0.13 8.77
CA LYS A 104 -11.37 -0.26 9.75
C LYS A 104 -10.62 1.07 9.84
N SER A 105 -10.24 1.47 11.05
CA SER A 105 -9.40 2.64 11.24
C SER A 105 -7.94 2.27 10.95
N SER A 106 -7.12 3.29 10.66
CA SER A 106 -5.67 3.14 10.59
C SER A 106 -5.12 2.47 11.86
N ASP A 107 -5.58 2.91 13.04
CA ASP A 107 -5.21 2.33 14.33
C ASP A 107 -5.66 0.87 14.50
N GLY A 108 -6.86 0.55 14.02
CA GLY A 108 -7.41 -0.80 14.07
C GLY A 108 -6.57 -1.77 13.24
N VAL A 109 -6.12 -1.36 12.05
CA VAL A 109 -5.22 -2.18 11.22
C VAL A 109 -3.81 -2.21 11.80
N PHE A 110 -3.31 -1.10 12.34
CA PHE A 110 -2.01 -1.05 13.02
C PHE A 110 -1.90 -2.07 14.15
N ASN A 111 -2.93 -2.13 15.01
CA ASN A 111 -3.00 -3.09 16.11
C ASN A 111 -3.21 -4.52 15.61
N ARG A 112 -4.03 -4.72 14.56
CA ARG A 112 -4.23 -6.04 13.94
C ARG A 112 -2.91 -6.63 13.41
N LEU A 113 -2.04 -5.77 12.88
CA LEU A 113 -0.71 -6.12 12.40
C LEU A 113 0.34 -6.20 13.51
N LYS A 114 -0.07 -6.02 14.78
CA LYS A 114 0.78 -6.05 15.97
C LYS A 114 1.95 -5.06 15.92
N LEU A 115 1.79 -3.96 15.18
CA LEU A 115 2.81 -2.92 15.08
C LEU A 115 2.96 -2.14 16.40
N ASN A 116 1.89 -2.08 17.20
CA ASN A 116 1.89 -1.50 18.55
C ASN A 116 2.77 -2.29 19.54
N GLU A 117 3.08 -3.55 19.26
CA GLU A 117 3.93 -4.39 20.10
C GLU A 117 5.42 -4.27 19.74
N LYS A 118 5.77 -3.52 18.68
CA LYS A 118 7.15 -3.42 18.16
C LYS A 118 7.99 -2.32 18.82
N GLY A 119 7.37 -1.34 19.47
CA GLY A 119 8.08 -0.19 20.02
C GLY A 119 8.91 0.55 18.95
N ASP A 120 10.19 0.80 19.25
CA ASP A 120 11.09 1.52 18.35
C ASP A 120 11.56 0.66 17.14
N ASP A 121 11.37 -0.66 17.18
CA ASP A 121 11.74 -1.58 16.08
C ASP A 121 10.65 -1.68 14.99
N ILE A 122 9.62 -0.85 15.06
CA ILE A 122 8.51 -0.84 14.10
C ILE A 122 8.97 -0.70 12.64
N LEU A 123 10.01 0.11 12.39
CA LEU A 123 10.54 0.35 11.05
C LEU A 123 11.25 -0.87 10.45
N GLN A 124 11.54 -1.88 11.27
CA GLN A 124 12.09 -3.17 10.82
C GLN A 124 11.01 -4.22 10.61
N SER A 125 9.75 -3.90 10.91
CA SER A 125 8.65 -4.84 10.73
C SER A 125 8.19 -4.85 9.28
N PRO A 126 8.19 -6.01 8.59
CA PRO A 126 7.66 -6.09 7.22
C PRO A 126 6.15 -5.77 7.16
N ALA A 127 5.43 -5.94 8.28
CA ALA A 127 4.03 -5.57 8.38
C ALA A 127 3.79 -4.05 8.32
N LEU A 128 4.83 -3.22 8.51
CA LEU A 128 4.72 -1.77 8.36
C LEU A 128 4.35 -1.42 6.91
N SER A 129 4.96 -2.09 5.92
CA SER A 129 4.68 -1.86 4.50
C SER A 129 3.21 -2.09 4.17
N THR A 130 2.61 -3.18 4.68
CA THR A 130 1.17 -3.44 4.56
C THR A 130 0.31 -2.34 5.22
N TRP A 131 0.71 -1.85 6.39
CA TRP A 131 -0.02 -0.75 7.04
C TRP A 131 0.08 0.55 6.26
N VAL A 132 1.27 0.90 5.77
CA VAL A 132 1.48 2.11 4.94
C VAL A 132 0.64 2.04 3.68
N GLU A 133 0.64 0.91 2.98
CA GLU A 133 -0.19 0.70 1.79
C GLU A 133 -1.68 0.85 2.12
N TYR A 134 -2.13 0.30 3.26
CA TYR A 134 -3.50 0.49 3.72
C TYR A 134 -3.85 1.96 3.97
N VAL A 135 -2.97 2.71 4.65
CA VAL A 135 -3.22 4.13 4.94
C VAL A 135 -3.15 4.99 3.68
N LEU A 136 -2.26 4.67 2.74
CA LEU A 136 -2.24 5.28 1.40
C LEU A 136 -3.53 4.96 0.63
N ARG A 137 -4.07 3.75 0.81
CA ARG A 137 -5.36 3.40 0.24
C ARG A 137 -6.45 4.29 0.79
N LEU A 138 -6.50 4.49 2.11
CA LEU A 138 -7.45 5.43 2.75
C LEU A 138 -7.22 6.89 2.32
N SER A 139 -5.95 7.30 2.17
CA SER A 139 -5.58 8.67 1.82
C SER A 139 -6.08 9.07 0.45
N SER A 140 -6.08 8.16 -0.53
CA SER A 140 -6.56 8.43 -1.88
C SER A 140 -8.04 8.84 -1.92
N PHE A 141 -8.89 8.20 -1.10
CA PHE A 141 -10.31 8.56 -0.97
C PHE A 141 -10.55 9.82 -0.14
N LYS A 142 -9.72 10.05 0.88
CA LYS A 142 -9.77 11.27 1.72
C LYS A 142 -9.11 12.48 1.06
N LYS A 143 -8.35 12.28 -0.02
CA LYS A 143 -7.49 13.28 -0.67
C LYS A 143 -6.48 13.91 0.29
N ASP A 144 -5.96 13.12 1.23
CA ASP A 144 -4.98 13.55 2.23
C ASP A 144 -3.70 12.72 2.14
N LYS A 145 -2.81 13.08 1.20
CA LYS A 145 -1.58 12.31 0.96
C LYS A 145 -0.66 12.20 2.17
N PHE A 146 -0.75 13.11 3.15
CA PHE A 146 0.10 13.10 4.34
C PHE A 146 -0.46 12.23 5.47
N LEU A 147 -1.59 11.54 5.26
CA LEU A 147 -2.21 10.69 6.25
C LEU A 147 -1.26 9.63 6.86
N PRO A 148 -0.42 8.90 6.11
CA PRO A 148 0.55 7.97 6.72
C PRO A 148 1.49 8.65 7.71
N ILE A 149 1.98 9.85 7.37
CA ILE A 149 2.88 10.62 8.22
C ILE A 149 2.16 11.11 9.46
N THR A 150 0.99 11.73 9.31
CA THR A 150 0.24 12.26 10.45
C THR A 150 -0.17 11.14 11.43
N GLU A 151 -0.52 9.95 10.95
CA GLU A 151 -0.81 8.79 11.81
C GLU A 151 0.43 8.27 12.55
N LEU A 152 1.62 8.31 11.92
CA LEU A 152 2.88 7.97 12.58
C LEU A 152 3.32 9.06 13.59
N GLU A 153 3.13 10.33 13.26
CA GLU A 153 3.47 11.46 14.15
C GLU A 153 2.63 11.48 15.43
N LYS A 154 1.37 11.03 15.38
CA LYS A 154 0.55 10.84 16.59
C LYS A 154 1.17 9.86 17.59
N ARG A 155 2.00 8.93 17.10
CA ARG A 155 2.58 7.84 17.89
C ARG A 155 4.01 8.13 18.33
N PHE A 156 4.78 8.79 17.46
CA PHE A 156 6.21 8.96 17.63
C PHE A 156 6.65 10.42 17.75
N GLU A 157 5.74 11.38 17.59
CA GLU A 157 6.05 12.81 17.44
C GLU A 157 6.91 13.11 16.20
N SER A 158 6.79 14.32 15.65
CA SER A 158 7.45 14.69 14.38
C SER A 158 8.98 14.50 14.42
N GLU A 159 9.62 14.93 15.51
CA GLU A 159 11.09 14.91 15.60
C GLU A 159 11.66 13.51 15.83
N LYS A 160 10.99 12.70 16.66
CA LYS A 160 11.44 11.32 16.89
C LYS A 160 11.15 10.45 15.67
N LEU A 161 10.01 10.61 14.99
CA LEU A 161 9.74 9.95 13.70
C LEU A 161 10.83 10.24 12.67
N ALA A 162 11.19 11.51 12.48
CA ALA A 162 12.22 11.91 11.52
C ALA A 162 13.58 11.25 11.81
N ARG A 163 13.99 11.20 13.09
CA ARG A 163 15.21 10.50 13.51
C ARG A 163 15.14 9.01 13.25
N MET A 164 14.00 8.37 13.52
CA MET A 164 13.79 6.94 13.28
C MET A 164 13.91 6.61 11.80
N LEU A 165 13.25 7.37 10.92
CA LEU A 165 13.32 7.20 9.46
C LEU A 165 14.76 7.38 8.97
N ALA A 166 15.39 8.51 9.29
CA ALA A 166 16.78 8.79 8.88
C ALA A 166 17.77 7.69 9.32
N SER A 167 17.60 7.17 10.53
CA SER A 167 18.49 6.11 11.06
C SER A 167 18.26 4.74 10.43
N SER A 168 17.08 4.51 9.85
CA SER A 168 16.66 3.20 9.35
C SER A 168 16.92 3.00 7.86
N ILE A 169 17.13 4.07 7.09
CA ILE A 169 17.34 4.02 5.63
C ILE A 169 18.47 3.07 5.23
N SER A 170 19.62 3.10 5.93
CA SER A 170 20.74 2.21 5.62
C SER A 170 20.52 0.74 6.03
N ARG A 171 19.43 0.44 6.75
CA ARG A 171 19.09 -0.90 7.25
C ARG A 171 17.83 -1.46 6.61
N SER A 172 17.00 -0.60 6.01
CA SER A 172 15.79 -1.01 5.30
C SER A 172 16.16 -1.75 4.02
N LYS A 173 15.52 -2.90 3.80
CA LYS A 173 15.60 -3.62 2.52
C LYS A 173 14.55 -3.13 1.51
N GLU A 174 13.58 -2.33 1.98
CA GLU A 174 12.40 -1.90 1.23
C GLU A 174 12.37 -0.37 1.10
N GLY A 175 11.96 0.13 -0.07
CA GLY A 175 11.87 1.56 -0.38
C GLY A 175 10.81 2.32 0.43
N VAL A 176 9.96 1.62 1.20
CA VAL A 176 8.90 2.24 2.02
C VAL A 176 9.45 3.24 3.03
N ILE A 177 10.62 3.00 3.61
CA ILE A 177 11.22 3.93 4.58
C ILE A 177 11.70 5.21 3.88
N ASP A 178 12.25 5.09 2.67
CA ASP A 178 12.67 6.25 1.86
C ASP A 178 11.43 7.07 1.46
N ASP A 179 10.39 6.41 0.96
CA ASP A 179 9.11 7.03 0.58
C ASP A 179 8.46 7.76 1.77
N LEU A 180 8.48 7.15 2.97
CA LEU A 180 7.98 7.79 4.19
C LEU A 180 8.84 9.00 4.58
N GLN A 181 10.17 8.93 4.43
CA GLN A 181 11.02 10.08 4.74
C GLN A 181 10.76 11.24 3.77
N GLU A 182 10.67 10.96 2.48
CA GLU A 182 10.36 11.97 1.47
C GLU A 182 8.98 12.58 1.71
N LEU A 183 7.96 11.76 1.97
CA LEU A 183 6.61 12.22 2.29
C LEU A 183 6.57 13.05 3.59
N HIS A 184 7.42 12.73 4.58
CA HIS A 184 7.56 13.51 5.80
C HIS A 184 8.15 14.90 5.51
N PHE A 185 9.17 14.97 4.66
CA PHE A 185 9.78 16.22 4.24
C PHE A 185 8.85 17.07 3.37
N GLU A 186 8.04 16.45 2.50
CA GLU A 186 6.96 17.12 1.79
C GLU A 186 5.92 17.72 2.74
N ASN A 187 5.54 16.98 3.80
CA ASN A 187 4.63 17.47 4.83
C ASN A 187 5.20 18.72 5.52
N TRP A 188 6.48 18.70 5.90
CA TRP A 188 7.16 19.86 6.46
C TRP A 188 7.19 21.07 5.50
N ARG A 189 7.43 20.85 4.20
CA ARG A 189 7.35 21.92 3.20
C ARG A 189 5.94 22.51 3.12
N ALA A 190 4.90 21.67 3.11
CA ALA A 190 3.51 22.12 3.12
C ALA A 190 3.18 22.96 4.37
N LEU A 191 3.79 22.62 5.51
CA LEU A 191 3.72 23.37 6.77
C LEU A 191 4.70 24.57 6.84
N LYS A 192 5.37 24.92 5.74
CA LYS A 192 6.35 26.02 5.63
C LYS A 192 7.55 25.88 6.60
N ILE A 193 7.92 24.65 6.94
CA ILE A 193 9.12 24.33 7.72
C ILE A 193 10.28 24.14 6.74
N GLY A 194 11.09 25.18 6.59
CA GLY A 194 12.26 25.19 5.70
C GLY A 194 13.57 24.81 6.39
N SER A 195 14.66 24.73 5.62
CA SER A 195 15.98 24.23 6.07
C SER A 195 16.54 24.95 7.29
N LEU A 196 16.29 26.27 7.42
CA LEU A 196 16.71 27.04 8.60
C LEU A 196 16.05 26.52 9.87
N LYS A 197 14.72 26.30 9.84
CA LYS A 197 13.97 25.77 10.98
C LYS A 197 14.36 24.33 11.29
N ILE A 198 14.57 23.51 10.27
CA ILE A 198 15.08 22.13 10.43
C ILE A 198 16.46 22.13 11.10
N ASN A 199 17.36 23.03 10.73
CA ASN A 199 18.67 23.15 11.37
C ASN A 199 18.58 23.51 12.86
N VAL A 200 17.59 24.32 13.24
CA VAL A 200 17.34 24.69 14.64
C VAL A 200 16.69 23.54 15.42
N ILE A 201 15.66 22.88 14.86
CA ILE A 201 14.96 21.75 15.49
C ILE A 201 15.94 20.60 15.77
N PHE A 202 16.77 20.26 14.78
CA PHE A 202 17.74 19.17 14.87
C PHE A 202 19.14 19.68 15.20
N LEU A 203 19.25 20.70 16.05
CA LEU A 203 20.52 21.17 16.57
C LEU A 203 21.17 20.11 17.48
N GLY A 204 22.50 20.13 17.61
CA GLY A 204 23.25 19.22 18.46
C GLY A 204 23.98 18.10 17.73
N SER A 205 24.79 17.35 18.48
CA SER A 205 25.76 16.36 17.98
C SER A 205 25.18 14.97 17.74
N ASN A 206 23.87 14.76 17.93
CA ASN A 206 23.23 13.48 17.67
C ASN A 206 23.37 13.11 16.17
N LEU A 207 23.85 11.90 15.88
CA LEU A 207 24.05 11.41 14.52
C LEU A 207 22.76 11.41 13.69
N ALA A 208 21.63 11.01 14.28
CA ALA A 208 20.33 11.04 13.63
C ALA A 208 19.90 12.47 13.28
N ASN A 209 20.16 13.44 14.17
CA ASN A 209 19.90 14.86 13.89
C ASN A 209 20.74 15.37 12.71
N ALA A 210 22.02 15.01 12.65
CA ALA A 210 22.89 15.36 11.53
C ALA A 210 22.38 14.74 10.21
N ARG A 211 21.93 13.49 10.26
CA ARG A 211 21.38 12.79 9.10
C ARG A 211 20.08 13.41 8.61
N VAL A 212 19.12 13.69 9.48
CA VAL A 212 17.86 14.40 9.12
C VAL A 212 18.16 15.73 8.42
N ARG A 213 19.08 16.55 8.94
CA ARG A 213 19.47 17.82 8.31
C ARG A 213 20.08 17.63 6.92
N SER A 214 20.95 16.63 6.78
CA SER A 214 21.61 16.31 5.51
C SER A 214 20.62 15.81 4.45
N ASP A 215 19.74 14.88 4.84
CA ASP A 215 18.74 14.27 3.97
C ASP A 215 17.73 15.33 3.51
N PHE A 216 17.23 16.15 4.44
CA PHE A 216 16.30 17.25 4.11
C PHE A 216 16.94 18.28 3.18
N LYS A 217 18.21 18.65 3.38
CA LYS A 217 18.93 19.56 2.48
C LYS A 217 19.03 18.97 1.07
N THR A 218 19.33 17.68 0.97
CA THR A 218 19.41 16.95 -0.31
C THR A 218 18.05 16.96 -1.00
N PHE A 219 16.99 16.58 -0.29
CA PHE A 219 15.61 16.63 -0.77
C PHE A 219 15.19 18.04 -1.25
N ALA A 220 15.49 19.08 -0.48
CA ALA A 220 15.17 20.47 -0.83
C ALA A 220 15.91 20.94 -2.09
N SER A 221 17.16 20.50 -2.29
CA SER A 221 17.94 20.85 -3.50
C SER A 221 17.41 20.18 -4.76
N LYS A 222 16.96 18.92 -4.68
CA LYS A 222 16.38 18.19 -5.82
C LYS A 222 15.04 18.76 -6.27
N ASN A 223 14.25 19.25 -5.30
CA ASN A 223 12.89 19.74 -5.53
C ASN A 223 12.80 21.28 -5.66
N ASN A 224 13.94 21.96 -5.83
CA ASN A 224 14.04 23.35 -6.25
C ASN A 224 14.74 23.40 -7.61
N VAL A 225 13.98 23.14 -8.68
CA VAL A 225 14.33 23.62 -10.03
C VAL A 225 13.53 24.90 -10.25
N GLY A 226 14.19 26.05 -10.05
CA GLY A 226 13.66 27.40 -10.36
C GLY A 226 12.88 28.05 -9.22
#